data_AF-A0A7L4REX8-F1
#
_entry.id   AF-A0A7L4REX8-F1
#
_cell.length_a   1.000
_cell.length_b   1.000
_cell.length_c   1.000
_cell.angle_alpha   90.00
_cell.angle_beta   90.00
_cell.angle_gamma   90.00
#
_symmetry.space_group_name_H-M   'P 1'
#
loop_
_entity.id
_entity.type
_entity.pdbx_description
1 polymer ?
#
loop_
_entity_poly.entity_id
_entity_poly.type
_entity_poly.pdbx_seq_one_letter_code
_entity_poly.pdbx_strand_id
1 'polypeptide(L)'
;MIAEALQGFAAGFAAGLTGLIPFLHTNTLLELLQGFFAEPLALAVFAAALAGSHAVFEAAPAVFFAVPSANQNVSVLPAHAMTREGKGLAALKILVYSLAGGFAFAVLLTPAAALVLPPAFEFLKPFAALALAAAIAAFVLSEKNLVKAALGTGLLLLSGALGVLALEFPLSRDPLFALLTGFFCIPSLLLSFGGKNVAQKDERVSIDWKLVF
;
A
#
# COMPACT_ATOMS: atom_id res chain seq x y z
N MET A 1 -16.74 20.62 12.12
CA MET A 1 -15.35 20.85 11.65
C MET A 1 -14.27 20.28 12.58
N ILE A 2 -13.93 20.89 13.74
CA ILE A 2 -12.81 20.38 14.58
C ILE A 2 -13.14 19.01 15.19
N ALA A 3 -14.36 18.83 15.69
CA ALA A 3 -14.79 17.55 16.27
C ALA A 3 -14.79 16.41 15.24
N GLU A 4 -15.29 16.65 14.03
CA GLU A 4 -15.25 15.70 12.90
C GLU A 4 -13.81 15.32 12.52
N ALA A 5 -12.92 16.30 12.44
CA ALA A 5 -11.51 16.06 12.14
C ALA A 5 -10.85 15.21 13.25
N LEU A 6 -11.12 15.51 14.52
CA LEU A 6 -10.60 14.75 15.64
C LEU A 6 -11.14 13.31 15.66
N GLN A 7 -12.43 13.13 15.37
CA GLN A 7 -13.05 11.81 15.25
C GLN A 7 -12.41 11.01 14.11
N GLY A 8 -12.30 11.60 12.92
CA GLY A 8 -11.65 10.96 11.77
C GLY A 8 -10.21 10.56 12.09
N PHE A 9 -9.44 11.46 12.71
CA PHE A 9 -8.06 11.20 13.10
C PHE A 9 -7.96 10.05 14.11
N ALA A 10 -8.76 10.08 15.18
CA ALA A 10 -8.74 9.05 16.21
C ALA A 10 -9.13 7.67 15.65
N ALA A 11 -10.18 7.60 14.84
CA ALA A 11 -10.61 6.37 14.20
C ALA A 11 -9.58 5.86 13.20
N GLY A 12 -8.96 6.75 12.41
CA GLY A 12 -7.96 6.38 11.42
C GLY A 12 -6.68 5.87 12.07
N PHE A 13 -6.21 6.52 13.13
CA PHE A 13 -5.07 6.05 13.92
C PHE A 13 -5.35 4.71 14.59
N ALA A 14 -6.54 4.53 15.18
CA ALA A 14 -6.93 3.27 15.79
C ALA A 14 -7.00 2.14 14.75
N ALA A 15 -7.59 2.39 13.59
CA ALA A 15 -7.61 1.44 12.48
C ALA A 15 -6.18 1.16 11.95
N GLY A 16 -5.29 2.15 11.94
CA GLY A 16 -3.90 1.94 11.53
C GLY A 16 -3.13 0.94 12.38
N LEU A 17 -3.51 0.71 13.64
CA LEU A 17 -2.91 -0.35 14.47
C LEU A 17 -3.00 -1.73 13.82
N THR A 18 -3.97 -1.94 12.92
CA THR A 18 -4.06 -3.18 12.17
C THR A 18 -2.90 -3.39 11.20
N GLY A 19 -2.03 -2.40 10.96
CA GLY A 19 -0.78 -2.59 10.22
C GLY A 19 0.16 -3.57 10.90
N LEU A 20 0.00 -3.83 12.20
CA LEU A 20 0.67 -4.94 12.89
C LEU A 20 0.22 -6.32 12.42
N ILE A 21 -0.96 -6.42 11.81
CA ILE A 21 -1.50 -7.63 11.21
C ILE A 21 -0.96 -7.68 9.77
N PRO A 22 -0.09 -8.64 9.44
CA PRO A 22 0.47 -8.71 8.10
C PRO A 22 -0.62 -8.89 7.04
N PHE A 23 -0.38 -8.32 5.85
CA PHE A 23 -1.21 -8.43 4.64
C PHE A 23 -2.59 -7.77 4.67
N LEU A 24 -3.01 -7.23 5.80
CA LEU A 24 -4.14 -6.33 5.84
C LEU A 24 -3.71 -4.98 5.24
N HIS A 25 -4.50 -4.45 4.32
CA HIS A 25 -4.14 -3.26 3.55
C HIS A 25 -5.10 -2.10 3.82
N THR A 26 -4.58 -0.88 3.75
CA THR A 26 -5.35 0.36 3.98
C THR A 26 -6.56 0.48 3.07
N ASN A 27 -6.45 0.11 1.78
CA ASN A 27 -7.59 0.11 0.85
C ASN A 27 -8.73 -0.80 1.31
N THR A 28 -8.43 -2.00 1.81
CA THR A 28 -9.46 -2.93 2.32
C THR A 28 -10.14 -2.37 3.56
N LEU A 29 -9.36 -1.75 4.44
CA LEU A 29 -9.88 -1.09 5.65
C LEU A 29 -10.71 0.14 5.32
N LEU A 30 -10.29 0.93 4.33
CA LEU A 30 -11.03 2.10 3.87
C LEU A 30 -12.37 1.68 3.29
N GLU A 31 -12.40 0.67 2.42
CA GLU A 31 -13.66 0.16 1.85
C GLU A 31 -14.60 -0.36 2.94
N LEU A 32 -14.07 -1.11 3.92
CA LEU A 32 -14.85 -1.66 5.03
C LEU A 32 -15.41 -0.57 5.97
N LEU A 33 -14.65 0.49 6.21
CA LEU A 33 -14.93 1.46 7.28
C LEU A 33 -15.49 2.80 6.78
N GLN A 34 -15.38 3.12 5.49
CA GLN A 34 -15.83 4.40 4.94
C GLN A 34 -17.32 4.67 5.18
N GLY A 35 -18.15 3.61 5.17
CA GLY A 35 -19.60 3.72 5.39
C GLY A 35 -20.00 4.22 6.78
N PHE A 36 -19.08 4.24 7.76
CA PHE A 36 -19.33 4.81 9.09
C PHE A 36 -19.14 6.32 9.16
N PHE A 37 -18.65 6.96 8.10
CA PHE A 37 -18.38 8.39 8.05
C PHE A 37 -19.38 9.09 7.13
N ALA A 38 -20.32 9.83 7.72
CA ALA A 38 -21.27 10.65 6.96
C ALA A 38 -20.63 11.96 6.46
N GLU A 39 -19.72 12.53 7.25
CA GLU A 39 -19.09 13.81 6.94
C GLU A 39 -17.83 13.64 6.07
N PRO A 40 -17.76 14.28 4.89
CA PRO A 40 -16.62 14.13 3.97
C PRO A 40 -15.28 14.52 4.59
N LEU A 41 -15.27 15.53 5.45
CA LEU A 41 -14.06 15.95 6.17
C LEU A 41 -13.57 14.86 7.14
N ALA A 42 -14.48 14.23 7.87
CA ALA A 42 -14.13 13.15 8.78
C ALA A 42 -13.57 11.94 8.03
N LEU A 43 -14.18 11.58 6.88
CA LEU A 43 -13.69 10.50 6.02
C LEU A 43 -12.30 10.79 5.43
N ALA A 44 -12.07 12.02 4.95
CA ALA A 44 -10.77 12.42 4.41
C ALA A 44 -9.66 12.38 5.48
N VAL A 45 -9.95 12.89 6.68
CA VAL A 45 -8.99 12.85 7.80
C VAL A 45 -8.79 11.42 8.30
N PHE A 46 -9.84 10.59 8.33
CA PHE A 46 -9.74 9.16 8.61
C PHE A 46 -8.81 8.47 7.62
N ALA A 47 -9.00 8.65 6.32
CA ALA A 47 -8.19 8.01 5.28
C ALA A 47 -6.72 8.43 5.39
N ALA A 48 -6.44 9.70 5.62
CA ALA A 48 -5.07 10.21 5.80
C ALA A 48 -4.41 9.66 7.08
N ALA A 49 -5.13 9.64 8.20
CA ALA A 49 -4.63 9.11 9.47
C ALA A 49 -4.41 7.59 9.39
N LEU A 50 -5.34 6.85 8.78
CA LEU A 50 -5.20 5.42 8.50
C LEU A 50 -3.96 5.16 7.64
N ALA A 51 -3.79 5.85 6.51
CA ALA A 51 -2.65 5.65 5.63
C ALA A 51 -1.31 5.87 6.33
N GLY A 52 -1.17 6.99 7.06
CA GLY A 52 0.07 7.33 7.75
C GLY A 52 0.38 6.37 8.90
N SER A 53 -0.58 6.13 9.79
CA SER A 53 -0.37 5.26 10.95
C SER A 53 -0.17 3.79 10.55
N HIS A 54 -0.96 3.28 9.61
CA HIS A 54 -0.81 1.91 9.11
C HIS A 54 0.57 1.69 8.48
N ALA A 55 1.08 2.63 7.68
CA ALA A 55 2.42 2.54 7.09
C ALA A 55 3.53 2.45 8.15
N VAL A 56 3.37 3.13 9.28
CA VAL A 56 4.31 3.06 10.41
C VAL A 56 4.18 1.70 11.11
N PHE A 57 2.97 1.23 11.38
CA PHE A 57 2.74 -0.03 12.09
C PHE A 57 3.13 -1.26 11.23
N GLU A 58 2.89 -1.24 9.92
CA GLU A 58 3.25 -2.34 9.01
C GLU A 58 4.77 -2.48 8.82
N ALA A 59 5.54 -1.43 9.10
CA ALA A 59 6.99 -1.46 9.02
C ALA A 59 7.61 -2.46 10.00
N ALA A 60 7.05 -2.59 11.21
CA ALA A 60 7.59 -3.47 12.23
C ALA A 60 7.54 -4.96 11.81
N PRO A 61 6.39 -5.54 11.44
CA PRO A 61 6.35 -6.93 10.99
C PRO A 61 7.12 -7.14 9.68
N ALA A 62 7.13 -6.17 8.77
CA ALA A 62 7.88 -6.26 7.52
C ALA A 62 9.40 -6.37 7.78
N VAL A 63 9.93 -5.56 8.70
CA VAL A 63 11.36 -5.55 9.05
C VAL A 63 11.74 -6.81 9.83
N PHE A 64 10.99 -7.17 10.88
CA PHE A 64 11.42 -8.19 11.84
C PHE A 64 11.03 -9.61 11.45
N PHE A 65 9.87 -9.80 10.83
CA PHE A 65 9.36 -11.12 10.48
C PHE A 65 9.59 -11.47 9.01
N ALA A 66 10.24 -10.58 8.24
CA ALA A 66 10.47 -10.75 6.82
C ALA A 66 9.20 -11.04 6.03
N VAL A 67 8.06 -10.62 6.58
CA VAL A 67 6.76 -10.85 5.96
C VAL A 67 6.62 -9.80 4.87
N PRO A 68 6.44 -10.18 3.59
CA PRO A 68 6.24 -9.21 2.53
C PRO A 68 5.02 -8.34 2.87
N SER A 69 5.21 -7.06 3.16
CA SER A 69 4.07 -6.16 3.30
C SER A 69 3.62 -5.75 1.89
N ALA A 70 2.31 -5.71 1.67
CA ALA A 70 1.71 -5.44 0.37
C ALA A 70 2.17 -4.10 -0.25
N ASN A 71 2.64 -3.17 0.58
CA ASN A 71 3.11 -1.84 0.18
C ASN A 71 4.62 -1.69 0.00
N GLN A 72 5.43 -2.62 0.50
CA GLN A 72 6.87 -2.38 0.67
C GLN A 72 7.75 -3.39 -0.07
N ASN A 73 7.23 -4.08 -1.09
CA ASN A 73 7.96 -5.10 -1.85
C ASN A 73 9.37 -4.68 -2.33
N VAL A 74 9.61 -3.39 -2.57
CA VAL A 74 10.92 -2.86 -3.00
C VAL A 74 11.83 -2.46 -1.84
N SER A 75 11.28 -1.95 -0.74
CA SER A 75 12.03 -1.51 0.46
C SER A 75 12.25 -2.61 1.50
N VAL A 76 11.45 -3.68 1.45
CA VAL A 76 11.61 -4.88 2.28
C VAL A 76 12.91 -5.59 1.96
N LEU A 77 13.41 -5.54 0.72
CA LEU A 77 14.66 -6.22 0.35
C LEU A 77 15.89 -5.64 1.10
N PRO A 78 16.14 -4.33 1.12
CA PRO A 78 17.19 -3.73 1.95
C PRO A 78 16.96 -3.92 3.45
N ALA A 79 15.74 -3.71 3.95
CA ALA A 79 15.43 -3.86 5.37
C ALA A 79 15.63 -5.31 5.84
N HIS A 80 15.24 -6.29 5.03
CA HIS A 80 15.43 -7.70 5.30
C HIS A 80 16.91 -8.09 5.31
N ALA A 81 17.71 -7.54 4.38
CA ALA A 81 19.16 -7.73 4.39
C ALA A 81 19.78 -7.24 5.71
N MET A 82 19.39 -6.04 6.16
CA MET A 82 19.81 -5.51 7.47
C MET A 82 19.35 -6.38 8.64
N THR A 83 18.10 -6.87 8.64
CA THR A 83 17.58 -7.77 9.68
C THR A 83 18.35 -9.09 9.75
N ARG A 84 18.79 -9.64 8.61
CA ARG A 84 19.62 -10.85 8.56
C ARG A 84 21.02 -10.63 9.14
N GLU A 85 21.53 -9.41 9.10
CA GLU A 85 22.79 -9.01 9.77
C GLU A 85 22.60 -8.71 11.27
N GLY A 86 21.37 -8.79 11.78
CA GLY A 86 20.99 -8.43 13.15
C GLY A 86 20.70 -6.94 13.35
N LYS A 87 20.61 -6.15 12.27
CA LYS A 87 20.39 -4.69 12.28
C LYS A 87 18.92 -4.28 12.08
N GLY A 88 17.96 -5.15 12.42
CA GLY A 88 16.53 -4.88 12.19
C GLY A 88 16.03 -3.61 12.90
N LEU A 89 16.48 -3.35 14.12
CA LEU A 89 16.10 -2.13 14.84
C LEU A 89 16.61 -0.86 14.13
N ALA A 90 17.78 -0.94 13.49
CA ALA A 90 18.33 0.16 12.71
C ALA A 90 17.50 0.42 11.45
N ALA A 91 17.16 -0.64 10.73
CA ALA A 91 16.30 -0.58 9.56
C ALA A 91 14.94 0.02 9.90
N LEU A 92 14.31 -0.40 11.00
CA LEU A 92 13.03 0.14 11.45
C LEU A 92 13.12 1.65 11.75
N LYS A 93 14.16 2.10 12.47
CA LYS A 93 14.34 3.53 12.77
C LYS A 93 14.47 4.36 11.50
N ILE A 94 15.28 3.92 10.54
CA ILE A 94 15.45 4.60 9.25
C ILE A 94 14.10 4.68 8.53
N LEU A 95 13.35 3.57 8.48
CA LEU A 95 12.05 3.51 7.82
C LEU A 95 11.05 4.48 8.48
N VAL A 96 10.96 4.50 9.81
CA VAL A 96 10.09 5.42 10.56
C VAL A 96 10.47 6.89 10.33
N TYR A 97 11.76 7.23 10.32
CA TYR A 97 12.20 8.59 10.02
C TYR A 97 11.87 9.00 8.57
N SER A 98 12.06 8.10 7.61
CA SER A 98 11.69 8.32 6.22
C SER A 98 10.19 8.51 6.04
N LEU A 99 9.36 7.73 6.74
CA LEU A 99 7.90 7.90 6.74
C LEU A 99 7.48 9.24 7.35
N ALA A 100 8.07 9.62 8.48
CA ALA A 100 7.79 10.91 9.12
C ALA A 100 8.18 12.09 8.20
N GLY A 101 9.36 12.02 7.57
CA GLY A 101 9.80 13.00 6.58
C GLY A 101 8.87 13.05 5.37
N GLY A 102 8.55 11.89 4.79
CA GLY A 102 7.63 11.77 3.66
C GLY A 102 6.24 12.33 3.97
N PHE A 103 5.71 12.10 5.17
CA PHE A 103 4.44 12.66 5.61
C PHE A 103 4.51 14.19 5.76
N ALA A 104 5.59 14.72 6.35
CA ALA A 104 5.79 16.16 6.44
C ALA A 104 5.87 16.81 5.04
N PHE A 105 6.58 16.19 4.10
CA PHE A 105 6.62 16.63 2.70
C PHE A 105 5.25 16.54 2.03
N ALA A 106 4.48 15.47 2.26
CA ALA A 106 3.14 15.33 1.70
C ALA A 106 2.20 16.45 2.18
N VAL A 107 2.22 16.77 3.47
CA VAL A 107 1.46 17.90 4.03
C VAL A 107 1.91 19.23 3.41
N LEU A 108 3.22 19.45 3.29
CA LEU A 108 3.78 20.65 2.68
C LEU A 108 3.37 20.82 1.21
N LEU A 109 3.33 19.72 0.44
CA LEU A 109 2.98 19.72 -0.97
C LEU A 109 1.48 19.70 -1.24
N THR A 110 0.65 19.44 -0.22
CA THR A 110 -0.82 19.34 -0.38
C THR A 110 -1.46 20.57 -1.02
N PRO A 111 -1.12 21.83 -0.65
CA PRO A 111 -1.69 23.01 -1.30
C PRO A 111 -1.34 23.10 -2.79
N ALA A 112 -0.10 22.77 -3.15
CA ALA A 112 0.32 22.73 -4.55
C ALA A 112 -0.41 21.62 -5.32
N ALA A 113 -0.53 20.44 -4.71
CA ALA A 113 -1.26 19.31 -5.27
C ALA A 113 -2.73 19.65 -5.49
N ALA A 114 -3.38 20.36 -4.56
CA ALA A 114 -4.77 20.78 -4.69
C ALA A 114 -5.02 21.72 -5.89
N LEU A 115 -4.02 22.51 -6.28
CA LEU A 115 -4.10 23.42 -7.44
C LEU A 115 -3.76 22.70 -8.77
N VAL A 116 -2.78 21.80 -8.74
CA VAL A 116 -2.23 21.18 -9.96
C VAL A 116 -2.96 19.89 -10.34
N LEU A 117 -3.33 19.05 -9.38
CA LEU A 117 -3.89 17.73 -9.67
C LEU A 117 -5.25 17.78 -10.37
N PRO A 118 -6.23 18.63 -10.00
CA PRO A 118 -7.51 18.65 -10.70
C PRO A 118 -7.41 18.97 -12.20
N PRO A 119 -6.74 20.05 -12.65
CA PRO A 119 -6.60 20.31 -14.09
C PRO A 119 -5.73 19.27 -14.79
N ALA A 120 -4.69 18.74 -14.12
CA ALA A 120 -3.89 17.66 -14.66
C ALA A 120 -4.71 16.37 -14.86
N PHE A 121 -5.58 16.03 -13.92
CA PHE A 121 -6.46 14.87 -14.01
C PHE A 121 -7.42 15.00 -15.18
N GLU A 122 -8.10 16.14 -15.34
CA GLU A 122 -9.01 16.37 -16.46
C GLU A 122 -8.29 16.33 -17.82
N PHE A 123 -7.06 16.84 -17.89
CA PHE A 123 -6.24 16.76 -19.10
C PHE A 123 -5.77 15.32 -19.41
N LEU A 124 -5.41 14.54 -18.40
CA LEU A 124 -4.84 13.20 -18.56
C LEU A 124 -5.92 12.11 -18.72
N LYS A 125 -7.11 12.31 -18.15
CA LYS A 125 -8.20 11.33 -18.14
C LYS A 125 -8.54 10.74 -19.52
N PRO A 126 -8.61 11.51 -20.63
CA PRO A 126 -8.87 10.95 -21.96
C PRO A 126 -7.78 10.00 -22.46
N PHE A 127 -6.54 10.19 -21.99
CA PHE A 127 -5.39 9.37 -22.39
C PHE A 127 -5.18 8.15 -21.50
N ALA A 128 -5.91 8.02 -20.38
CA ALA A 128 -5.71 6.94 -19.42
C ALA A 128 -5.86 5.55 -20.06
N ALA A 129 -6.90 5.36 -20.89
CA ALA A 129 -7.12 4.10 -21.60
C ALA A 129 -5.98 3.78 -22.59
N LEU A 130 -5.49 4.79 -23.31
CA LEU A 130 -4.36 4.63 -24.24
C LEU A 130 -3.07 4.30 -23.49
N ALA A 131 -2.80 4.98 -22.39
CA ALA A 131 -1.63 4.73 -21.53
C ALA A 131 -1.65 3.31 -20.97
N LEU A 132 -2.82 2.84 -20.50
CA LEU A 132 -2.98 1.48 -19.99
C LEU A 132 -2.79 0.44 -21.11
N ALA A 133 -3.38 0.67 -22.29
CA ALA A 133 -3.21 -0.21 -23.43
C ALA A 133 -1.74 -0.30 -23.88
N ALA A 134 -1.03 0.84 -23.90
CA ALA A 134 0.39 0.89 -24.21
C ALA A 134 1.23 0.14 -23.18
N ALA A 135 0.94 0.29 -21.88
CA ALA A 135 1.62 -0.44 -20.81
C ALA A 135 1.40 -1.96 -20.92
N ILE A 136 0.16 -2.39 -21.18
CA ILE A 136 -0.18 -3.80 -21.42
C ILE A 136 0.58 -4.33 -22.63
N ALA A 137 0.57 -3.60 -23.75
CA ALA A 137 1.29 -3.99 -24.95
C ALA A 137 2.79 -4.12 -24.69
N ALA A 138 3.39 -3.13 -24.02
CA ALA A 138 4.80 -3.18 -23.64
C ALA A 138 5.12 -4.38 -22.74
N PHE A 139 4.25 -4.69 -21.77
CA PHE A 139 4.41 -5.83 -20.89
C PHE A 139 4.39 -7.16 -21.66
N VAL A 140 3.41 -7.37 -22.52
CA VAL A 140 3.28 -8.60 -23.33
C VAL A 140 4.43 -8.73 -24.33
N LEU A 141 4.80 -7.63 -25.01
CA LEU A 141 5.87 -7.62 -26.01
C LEU A 141 7.27 -7.77 -25.39
N SER A 142 7.44 -7.44 -24.10
CA SER A 142 8.71 -7.61 -23.40
C SER A 142 9.05 -9.08 -23.10
N GLU A 143 8.04 -9.96 -23.09
CA GLU A 143 8.22 -11.38 -22.81
C GLU A 143 8.70 -12.12 -24.07
N LYS A 144 9.91 -12.68 -23.99
CA LYS A 144 10.56 -13.38 -25.11
C LYS A 144 10.00 -14.78 -25.33
N ASN A 145 9.41 -15.38 -24.30
CA ASN A 145 8.84 -16.73 -24.39
C ASN A 145 7.36 -16.67 -24.76
N LEU A 146 7.02 -17.12 -25.97
CA LEU A 146 5.66 -17.09 -26.51
C LEU A 146 4.63 -17.82 -25.63
N VAL A 147 5.01 -18.91 -24.96
CA VAL A 147 4.11 -19.64 -24.06
C VAL A 147 3.83 -18.81 -22.82
N LYS A 148 4.86 -18.20 -22.22
CA LYS A 148 4.68 -17.30 -21.06
C LYS A 148 3.88 -16.06 -21.43
N ALA A 149 4.12 -15.49 -22.62
CA ALA A 149 3.36 -14.35 -23.12
C ALA A 149 1.88 -14.70 -23.30
N ALA A 150 1.57 -15.87 -23.87
CA ALA A 150 0.20 -16.36 -24.02
C ALA A 150 -0.49 -16.61 -22.67
N LEU A 151 0.20 -17.26 -21.73
CA LEU A 151 -0.31 -17.47 -20.37
C LEU A 151 -0.56 -16.15 -19.63
N GLY A 152 0.40 -15.22 -19.69
CA GLY A 152 0.28 -13.89 -19.09
C GLY A 152 -0.88 -13.08 -19.68
N THR A 153 -1.05 -13.14 -21.00
CA THR A 153 -2.19 -12.51 -21.68
C THR A 153 -3.52 -13.16 -21.26
N GLY A 154 -3.55 -14.50 -21.15
CA GLY A 154 -4.72 -15.21 -20.65
C GLY A 154 -5.10 -14.80 -19.22
N LEU A 155 -4.12 -14.70 -18.32
CA LEU A 155 -4.32 -14.21 -16.96
C LEU A 155 -4.82 -12.76 -16.93
N LEU A 156 -4.27 -11.89 -17.78
CA LEU A 156 -4.71 -10.50 -17.91
C LEU A 156 -6.18 -10.42 -18.34
N LEU A 157 -6.57 -11.19 -19.36
CA LEU A 157 -7.95 -11.23 -19.84
C LEU A 157 -8.90 -11.79 -18.79
N LEU A 158 -8.51 -12.85 -18.07
CA LEU A 158 -9.29 -13.40 -16.96
C LEU A 158 -9.46 -12.39 -15.83
N SER A 159 -8.40 -11.66 -15.47
CA SER A 159 -8.47 -10.58 -14.48
C SER A 159 -9.39 -9.45 -14.92
N GLY A 160 -9.34 -9.07 -16.21
CA GLY A 160 -10.24 -8.07 -16.78
C GLY A 160 -11.70 -8.53 -16.77
N ALA A 161 -11.96 -9.77 -17.19
CA ALA A 161 -13.29 -10.37 -17.16
C ALA A 161 -13.84 -10.45 -15.74
N LEU A 162 -13.03 -10.83 -14.76
CA LEU A 162 -13.43 -10.82 -13.35
C LEU A 162 -13.76 -9.40 -12.86
N GLY A 163 -12.99 -8.39 -13.27
CA GLY A 163 -13.28 -7.00 -12.95
C GLY A 163 -14.64 -6.56 -13.50
N VAL A 164 -14.95 -6.88 -14.75
CA VAL A 164 -16.27 -6.63 -15.36
C VAL A 164 -17.37 -7.38 -14.60
N LEU A 165 -17.18 -8.68 -14.32
CA LEU A 165 -18.16 -9.49 -13.59
C LEU A 165 -18.43 -8.94 -12.19
N ALA A 166 -17.39 -8.56 -11.45
CA ALA A 166 -17.54 -8.06 -10.09
C ALA A 166 -18.18 -6.68 -10.03
N LEU A 167 -17.87 -5.79 -10.99
CA LEU A 167 -18.31 -4.39 -10.94
C LEU A 167 -19.63 -4.14 -11.68
N GLU A 168 -19.95 -4.91 -12.73
CA GLU A 168 -21.18 -4.71 -13.50
C GLU A 168 -22.34 -5.60 -13.04
N PHE A 169 -22.06 -6.73 -12.38
CA PHE A 169 -23.09 -7.65 -11.90
C PHE A 169 -23.20 -7.61 -10.38
N PRO A 170 -24.42 -7.70 -9.81
CA PRO A 170 -24.66 -7.65 -8.36
C PRO A 170 -24.31 -8.99 -7.69
N LEU A 171 -23.08 -9.46 -7.86
CA LEU A 171 -22.59 -10.72 -7.29
C LEU A 171 -22.31 -10.62 -5.78
N SER A 172 -22.06 -9.40 -5.29
CA SER A 172 -21.81 -9.14 -3.88
C SER A 172 -22.31 -7.75 -3.50
N ARG A 173 -22.55 -7.52 -2.20
CA ARG A 173 -22.94 -6.21 -1.67
C ARG A 173 -21.82 -5.17 -1.79
N ASP A 174 -20.57 -5.64 -1.73
CA ASP A 174 -19.37 -4.82 -1.81
C ASP A 174 -18.31 -5.54 -2.66
N PRO A 175 -18.32 -5.32 -3.99
CA PRO A 175 -17.40 -5.99 -4.90
C PRO A 175 -15.93 -5.65 -4.64
N LEU A 176 -15.63 -4.41 -4.26
CA LEU A 176 -14.26 -3.97 -4.02
C LEU A 176 -13.68 -4.64 -2.78
N PHE A 177 -14.45 -4.71 -1.69
CA PHE A 177 -14.02 -5.44 -0.49
C PHE A 177 -13.77 -6.92 -0.78
N ALA A 178 -14.67 -7.58 -1.53
CA ALA A 178 -14.53 -8.98 -1.91
C ALA A 178 -13.26 -9.22 -2.77
N LEU A 179 -13.04 -8.39 -3.80
CA LEU A 179 -11.87 -8.46 -4.67
C LEU A 179 -10.57 -8.20 -3.90
N LEU A 180 -10.51 -7.12 -3.10
CA LEU A 180 -9.31 -6.76 -2.35
C LEU A 180 -8.93 -7.84 -1.33
N THR A 181 -9.92 -8.39 -0.65
CA THR A 181 -9.69 -9.47 0.33
C THR A 181 -9.24 -10.76 -0.36
N GLY A 182 -9.88 -11.13 -1.47
CA GLY A 182 -9.58 -12.35 -2.22
C GLY A 182 -8.24 -12.35 -2.95
N PHE A 183 -7.81 -11.19 -3.47
CA PHE A 183 -6.54 -11.08 -4.20
C PHE A 183 -5.34 -10.74 -3.34
N PHE A 184 -5.52 -10.00 -2.25
CA PHE A 184 -4.40 -9.49 -1.46
C PHE A 184 -4.34 -10.07 -0.05
N CYS A 185 -5.45 -10.10 0.70
CA CYS A 185 -5.41 -10.53 2.09
C CYS A 185 -5.27 -12.05 2.24
N ILE A 186 -6.18 -12.82 1.63
CA ILE A 186 -6.23 -14.28 1.79
C ILE A 186 -4.98 -14.98 1.24
N PRO A 187 -4.53 -14.73 0.00
CA PRO A 187 -3.39 -15.45 -0.57
C PRO A 187 -2.11 -15.18 0.22
N SER A 188 -1.90 -13.94 0.65
CA SER A 188 -0.71 -13.58 1.38
C SER A 188 -0.68 -14.17 2.79
N LEU A 189 -1.82 -14.25 3.49
CA LEU A 189 -1.94 -15.01 4.75
C LEU A 189 -1.59 -16.49 4.56
N LEU A 190 -2.09 -17.12 3.50
CA LEU A 190 -1.81 -18.53 3.20
C LEU A 190 -0.31 -18.77 2.91
N LEU A 191 0.35 -17.85 2.20
CA LEU A 191 1.77 -17.96 1.86
C LEU A 191 2.71 -17.71 3.05
N SER A 192 2.21 -17.13 4.15
CA SER A 192 3.02 -16.76 5.31
C SER A 192 3.30 -17.90 6.29
N PHE A 193 2.61 -19.03 6.17
CA PHE A 193 2.80 -20.16 7.08
C PHE A 193 4.17 -20.83 6.82
N GLY A 194 5.10 -20.72 7.79
CA GLY A 194 6.35 -21.50 7.80
C GLY A 194 7.68 -20.74 7.90
N GLY A 195 7.68 -19.42 8.12
CA GLY A 195 8.90 -18.62 8.27
C GLY A 195 9.71 -18.93 9.53
N LYS A 196 11.06 -18.88 9.45
CA LYS A 196 11.99 -18.99 10.57
C LYS A 196 12.52 -17.61 10.98
N ASN A 197 12.50 -17.30 12.29
CA ASN A 197 12.96 -16.02 12.83
C ASN A 197 14.45 -16.01 13.19
N VAL A 198 15.11 -14.85 13.04
CA VAL A 198 16.53 -14.62 13.36
C VAL A 198 16.67 -13.63 14.52
N ALA A 199 17.57 -13.90 15.47
CA ALA A 199 17.84 -13.02 16.61
C ALA A 199 18.43 -11.66 16.20
N GLN A 200 18.03 -10.59 16.90
CA GLN A 200 18.37 -9.19 16.58
C GLN A 200 19.40 -8.60 17.57
N LYS A 201 20.25 -7.68 17.09
CA LYS A 201 21.24 -6.94 17.90
C LYS A 201 20.71 -5.53 18.20
N ASP A 202 21.05 -5.01 19.37
CA ASP A 202 20.76 -3.63 19.74
C ASP A 202 21.94 -2.74 19.34
N GLU A 203 21.82 -2.04 18.21
CA GLU A 203 22.82 -1.07 17.73
C GLU A 203 22.20 0.33 17.59
N ARG A 204 23.00 1.36 17.95
CA ARG A 204 22.63 2.75 17.73
C ARG A 204 22.81 3.10 16.25
N VAL A 205 21.75 3.63 15.64
CA VAL A 205 21.78 4.09 14.25
C VAL A 205 22.51 5.42 14.20
N SER A 206 23.70 5.44 13.61
CA SER A 206 24.26 6.66 13.04
C SER A 206 23.81 6.73 11.58
N ILE A 207 22.94 7.69 11.24
CA ILE A 207 22.64 7.99 9.85
C ILE A 207 23.90 8.64 9.27
N ASP A 208 24.61 7.92 8.39
CA ASP A 208 25.69 8.53 7.62
C ASP A 208 25.07 9.34 6.48
N TRP A 209 24.95 10.64 6.71
CA TRP A 209 24.38 11.58 5.74
C TRP A 209 25.14 11.63 4.42
N LYS A 210 26.37 11.11 4.35
CA LYS A 210 27.14 11.01 3.10
C LYS A 210 26.62 9.93 2.13
N LEU A 211 25.75 9.03 2.59
CA LEU A 211 25.09 8.02 1.74
C LEU A 211 23.71 8.48 1.25
N VAL A 212 23.19 9.60 1.78
CA VAL A 212 21.86 10.13 1.47
C VAL A 212 21.93 11.22 0.40
N PHE A 213 23.12 11.78 0.14
CA PHE A 213 23.39 12.83 -0.86
C PHE A 213 24.61 12.50 -1.71
#